data_AF-A0A2N1A6L2-F1
#
_entry.id   AF-A0A2N1A6L2-F1
#
_cell.length_a   1.000
_cell.length_b   1.000
_cell.length_c   1.000
_cell.angle_alpha   90.00
_cell.angle_beta   90.00
_cell.angle_gamma   90.00
#
_symmetry.space_group_name_H-M   'P 1'
#
loop_
_entity.id
_entity.type
_entity.pdbx_description
1 polymer ?
#
loop_
_entity_poly.entity_id
_entity_poly.type
_entity_poly.pdbx_seq_one_letter_code
_entity_poly.pdbx_strand_id
1 'polypeptide(L)'
;MNVRMFLLKTYQTMEEAKIYYITYLSQMCFPLFVVTNHIDEIPHSCLRRFSHIVNVEIPDKRIMSKLLDTSFKGLSISKSFKEKILRNDNIAPSHITNASFISKSIKQKGKVAEQSIETSITNVLTACGYDSTHQVYKSQIPFSTEFINLKEGNQSIDEIEGAITKHCDVRVLLLGPSGTGKTALVHHLAEQAGKELRTIRCSDVLDNLSSG
;
A
#
# COMPACT_ATOMS: atom_id res chain seq x y z
N MET A 1 -18.83 -2.71 32.10
CA MET A 1 -18.56 -1.37 31.54
C MET A 1 -18.63 -1.47 30.02
N ASN A 2 -19.66 -0.91 29.39
CA ASN A 2 -19.83 -0.96 27.93
C ASN A 2 -18.90 0.06 27.28
N VAL A 3 -17.80 -0.40 26.68
CA VAL A 3 -16.87 0.45 25.91
C VAL A 3 -17.31 0.40 24.45
N ARG A 4 -17.68 1.55 23.88
CA ARG A 4 -17.93 1.68 22.44
C ARG A 4 -16.71 2.30 21.78
N MET A 5 -16.04 1.54 20.92
CA MET A 5 -14.93 2.01 20.09
C MET A 5 -15.50 2.47 18.75
N PHE A 6 -15.31 3.74 18.40
CA PHE A 6 -15.70 4.28 17.10
C PHE A 6 -14.44 4.47 16.25
N LEU A 7 -14.35 3.73 15.14
CA LEU A 7 -13.27 3.84 14.17
C LEU A 7 -13.75 4.77 13.05
N LEU A 8 -13.30 6.01 13.08
CA LEU A 8 -13.65 7.01 12.07
C LEU A 8 -12.77 6.79 10.84
N LYS A 9 -13.36 6.31 9.75
CA LYS A 9 -12.86 6.62 8.41
C LYS A 9 -13.56 7.91 7.98
N THR A 10 -12.86 9.03 8.06
CA THR A 10 -13.34 10.29 7.50
C THR A 10 -13.34 10.17 5.98
N TYR A 11 -14.52 10.01 5.37
CA TYR A 11 -14.73 10.22 3.94
C TYR A 11 -15.25 11.64 3.71
N GLN A 12 -14.74 12.28 2.64
CA GLN A 12 -14.82 13.71 2.31
C GLN A 12 -16.24 14.25 1.99
N THR A 13 -17.10 14.44 2.97
CA THR A 13 -18.27 15.33 2.81
C THR A 13 -18.42 16.22 4.05
N MET A 14 -17.79 17.40 4.02
CA MET A 14 -17.32 18.08 5.23
C MET A 14 -17.79 19.54 5.37
N GLU A 15 -19.07 19.72 5.70
CA GLU A 15 -19.48 20.80 6.63
C GLU A 15 -20.64 20.36 7.54
N GLU A 16 -21.72 19.81 6.98
CA GLU A 16 -22.88 19.34 7.76
C GLU A 16 -22.51 18.16 8.68
N ALA A 17 -21.66 17.25 8.20
CA ALA A 17 -21.15 16.14 9.00
C ALA A 17 -20.28 16.64 10.17
N LYS A 18 -19.54 17.76 10.02
CA LYS A 18 -18.72 18.34 11.11
C LYS A 18 -19.60 18.84 12.26
N ILE A 19 -20.68 19.57 11.96
CA ILE A 19 -21.61 20.12 12.97
C ILE A 19 -22.38 19.00 13.67
N TYR A 20 -22.87 18.03 12.91
CA TYR A 20 -23.53 16.84 13.47
C TYR A 20 -22.59 16.07 14.40
N TYR A 21 -21.33 15.88 13.98
CA TYR A 21 -20.32 15.20 14.77
C TYR A 21 -19.98 15.95 16.06
N ILE A 22 -19.81 17.28 15.99
CA ILE A 22 -19.57 18.13 17.16
C ILE A 22 -20.71 18.03 18.18
N THR A 23 -21.96 18.07 17.70
CA THR A 23 -23.15 17.98 18.55
C THR A 23 -23.25 16.59 19.20
N TYR A 24 -23.02 15.53 18.42
CA TYR A 24 -23.07 14.15 18.91
C TYR A 24 -21.99 13.87 19.96
N LEU A 25 -20.75 14.32 19.73
CA LEU A 25 -19.65 14.16 20.68
C LEU A 25 -19.91 14.88 22.01
N SER A 26 -20.56 16.05 21.98
CA SER A 26 -20.84 16.84 23.18
C SER A 26 -21.84 16.20 24.14
N GLN A 27 -22.63 15.23 23.67
CA GLN A 27 -23.66 14.55 24.45
C GLN A 27 -23.20 13.18 25.00
N MET A 28 -21.96 12.75 24.70
CA MET A 28 -21.48 11.44 25.12
C MET A 28 -21.12 11.41 26.61
N CYS A 29 -21.91 10.69 27.40
CA CYS A 29 -21.66 10.44 28.83
C CYS A 29 -20.83 9.16 29.10
N PHE A 30 -20.06 8.68 28.12
CA PHE A 30 -19.23 7.47 28.23
C PHE A 30 -17.82 7.72 27.72
N PRO A 31 -16.82 6.94 28.17
CA PRO A 31 -15.45 7.05 27.68
C PRO A 31 -15.39 6.83 26.16
N LEU A 32 -14.95 7.86 25.43
CA LEU A 32 -14.77 7.83 23.98
C LEU A 32 -13.27 7.77 23.64
N PHE A 33 -12.89 6.82 22.79
CA PHE A 33 -11.58 6.74 22.20
C PHE A 33 -11.68 7.08 20.71
N VAL A 34 -10.87 8.03 20.25
CA VAL A 34 -10.74 8.41 18.84
C VAL A 34 -9.28 8.20 18.42
N VAL A 35 -9.09 7.54 17.29
CA VAL A 35 -7.78 7.32 16.67
C VAL A 35 -7.81 7.97 15.29
N THR A 36 -6.86 8.86 15.01
CA THR A 36 -6.69 9.50 13.70
C THR A 36 -5.22 9.44 13.30
N ASN A 37 -4.97 9.35 12.00
CA ASN A 37 -3.63 9.53 11.42
C ASN A 37 -3.38 10.99 11.02
N HIS A 38 -4.43 11.80 10.90
CA HIS A 38 -4.37 13.20 10.46
C HIS A 38 -5.04 14.08 11.51
N ILE A 39 -4.25 14.57 12.45
CA ILE A 39 -4.75 15.49 13.48
C ILE A 39 -5.19 16.83 12.87
N ASP A 40 -4.57 17.23 11.76
CA ASP A 40 -4.82 18.49 11.06
C ASP A 40 -6.20 18.55 10.40
N GLU A 41 -6.81 17.40 10.12
CA GLU A 41 -8.18 17.30 9.60
C GLU A 41 -9.24 17.51 10.70
N ILE A 42 -8.85 17.44 11.98
CA ILE A 42 -9.77 17.61 13.10
C ILE A 42 -9.84 19.10 13.46
N PRO A 43 -11.04 19.73 13.42
CA PRO A 43 -11.18 21.13 13.81
C PRO A 43 -10.68 21.39 15.23
N HIS A 44 -9.96 22.50 15.44
CA HIS A 44 -9.44 22.87 16.76
C HIS A 44 -10.52 22.95 17.85
N SER A 45 -11.76 23.31 17.50
CA SER A 45 -12.89 23.29 18.43
C SER A 45 -13.22 21.89 18.96
N CYS A 46 -12.99 20.84 18.17
CA CYS A 46 -13.14 19.45 18.58
C CYS A 46 -11.97 18.99 19.45
N LEU A 47 -10.74 19.36 19.08
CA LEU A 47 -9.52 18.98 19.81
C LEU A 47 -9.57 19.42 21.28
N ARG A 48 -10.08 20.63 21.56
CA ARG A 48 -10.23 21.16 22.93
C ARG A 48 -11.16 20.35 23.84
N ARG A 49 -12.01 19.48 23.28
CA ARG A 49 -12.96 18.67 24.06
C ARG A 49 -12.38 17.31 24.48
N PHE A 50 -11.24 16.90 23.92
CA PHE A 50 -10.54 15.71 24.38
C PHE A 50 -9.76 16.03 25.65
N SER A 51 -10.08 15.36 26.75
CA SER A 51 -9.37 15.51 28.02
C SER A 51 -7.92 15.00 27.95
N HIS A 52 -7.64 14.08 27.02
CA HIS A 52 -6.32 13.51 26.79
C HIS A 52 -6.07 13.33 25.28
N ILE A 53 -4.92 13.80 24.81
CA ILE A 53 -4.43 13.59 23.45
C ILE A 53 -3.05 12.94 23.57
N VAL A 54 -2.88 11.77 22.95
CA VAL A 54 -1.61 11.03 22.97
C VAL A 54 -1.13 10.87 21.54
N ASN A 55 0.07 11.36 21.24
CA ASN A 55 0.75 11.06 19.99
C ASN A 55 1.39 9.66 20.10
N VAL A 56 1.04 8.76 19.19
CA VAL A 56 1.63 7.42 19.15
C VAL A 56 2.68 7.41 18.05
N GLU A 57 3.94 7.52 18.44
CA GLU A 57 5.07 7.46 17.52
C GLU A 57 5.37 6.01 17.10
N ILE A 58 6.08 5.88 15.98
CA ILE A 58 6.57 4.58 15.51
C ILE A 58 7.49 4.00 16.60
N PRO A 59 7.23 2.78 17.10
CA PRO A 59 7.99 2.23 18.21
C PRO A 59 9.47 2.03 17.86
N ASP A 60 10.33 2.26 18.85
CA ASP A 60 11.77 2.12 18.70
C ASP A 60 12.21 0.69 18.31
N LYS A 61 13.46 0.54 17.84
CA LYS A 61 13.99 -0.77 17.42
C LYS A 61 13.96 -1.82 18.55
N ARG A 62 13.96 -1.41 19.82
CA ARG A 62 13.89 -2.32 20.98
C ARG A 62 12.49 -2.92 21.14
N ILE A 63 11.44 -2.09 21.03
CA ILE A 63 10.04 -2.53 21.04
C ILE A 63 9.76 -3.40 19.81
N MET A 64 10.25 -3.00 18.64
CA MET A 64 10.09 -3.78 17.41
C MET A 64 10.76 -5.16 17.50
N SER A 65 11.93 -5.27 18.14
CA SER A 65 12.57 -6.57 18.41
C SER A 65 11.70 -7.46 19.29
N LYS A 66 11.15 -6.92 20.40
CA LYS A 66 10.24 -7.67 21.28
C LYS A 66 8.96 -8.09 20.55
N LEU A 67 8.44 -7.24 19.67
CA LEU A 67 7.27 -7.55 18.85
C LEU A 67 7.55 -8.69 17.87
N LEU A 68 8.73 -8.71 17.24
CA LEU A 68 9.13 -9.82 16.36
C LEU A 68 9.24 -11.14 17.13
N ASP A 69 9.83 -11.11 18.33
CA ASP A 69 9.99 -12.31 19.16
C ASP A 69 8.64 -12.89 19.60
N THR A 70 7.73 -12.03 20.03
CA THR A 70 6.39 -12.43 20.47
C THR A 70 5.51 -12.86 19.29
N SER A 71 5.51 -12.08 18.20
CA SER A 71 4.69 -12.37 17.01
C SER A 71 5.14 -13.66 16.34
N PHE A 72 6.43 -13.85 16.09
CA PHE A 72 6.94 -15.01 15.36
C PHE A 72 7.11 -16.28 16.21
N LYS A 73 6.70 -16.26 17.48
CA LYS A 73 6.67 -17.46 18.32
C LYS A 73 5.86 -18.58 17.64
N GLY A 74 6.49 -19.76 17.51
CA GLY A 74 5.89 -20.95 16.89
C GLY A 74 6.08 -21.08 15.38
N LEU A 75 6.68 -20.08 14.71
CA LEU A 75 6.96 -20.11 13.26
C LEU A 75 8.37 -20.60 12.91
N SER A 76 9.23 -20.86 13.90
CA SER A 76 10.63 -21.31 13.70
C SER A 76 11.47 -20.38 12.82
N ILE A 77 11.31 -19.06 13.02
CA ILE A 77 12.01 -18.01 12.27
C ILE A 77 13.42 -17.79 12.82
N SER A 78 14.41 -17.66 11.94
CA SER A 78 15.81 -17.45 12.27
C SER A 78 16.09 -16.04 12.81
N LYS A 79 17.15 -15.92 13.61
CA LYS A 79 17.60 -14.62 14.15
C LYS A 79 18.05 -13.66 13.05
N SER A 80 18.79 -14.16 12.06
CA SER A 80 19.25 -13.39 10.90
C SER A 80 18.10 -12.79 10.09
N PHE A 81 16.98 -13.52 9.96
CA PHE A 81 15.80 -13.00 9.28
C PHE A 81 15.10 -11.89 10.08
N LYS A 82 14.98 -12.03 11.40
CA LYS A 82 14.46 -10.94 12.26
C LYS A 82 15.32 -9.67 12.15
N GLU A 83 16.64 -9.82 12.14
CA GLU A 83 17.58 -8.72 11.94
C GLU A 83 17.47 -8.09 10.54
N LYS A 84 17.12 -8.87 9.51
CA LYS A 84 16.82 -8.34 8.18
C LYS A 84 15.56 -7.46 8.19
N ILE A 85 14.50 -7.88 8.88
CA ILE A 85 13.26 -7.09 8.99
C ILE A 85 13.51 -5.78 9.75
N LEU A 86 14.27 -5.80 10.85
CA LEU A 86 14.59 -4.61 11.64
C LEU A 86 15.51 -3.59 10.95
N ARG A 87 16.15 -3.98 9.84
CA ARG A 87 16.95 -3.06 9.02
C ARG A 87 16.10 -2.19 8.10
N ASN A 88 14.84 -2.55 7.85
CA ASN A 88 13.95 -1.75 7.04
C ASN A 88 13.33 -0.65 7.91
N ASP A 89 13.67 0.62 7.66
CA ASP A 89 13.19 1.73 8.46
C ASP A 89 11.70 2.06 8.24
N ASN A 90 11.07 1.52 7.18
CA ASN A 90 9.65 1.68 6.89
C ASN A 90 8.78 0.59 7.54
N ILE A 91 9.36 -0.27 8.38
CA ILE A 91 8.61 -1.36 9.02
C ILE A 91 7.72 -0.84 10.15
N ALA A 92 6.41 -1.08 10.04
CA ALA A 92 5.44 -0.79 11.08
C ALA A 92 5.04 -2.05 11.87
N PRO A 93 4.54 -1.92 13.12
CA PRO A 93 4.04 -3.04 13.90
C PRO A 93 3.00 -3.90 13.17
N SER A 94 2.11 -3.26 12.42
CA SER A 94 1.05 -3.92 11.65
C SER A 94 1.59 -4.89 10.59
N HIS A 95 2.72 -4.56 9.96
CA HIS A 95 3.35 -5.44 8.97
C HIS A 95 3.80 -6.75 9.62
N ILE A 96 4.39 -6.66 10.81
CA ILE A 96 4.89 -7.83 11.58
C ILE A 96 3.72 -8.69 12.04
N THR A 97 2.70 -8.09 12.65
CA THR A 97 1.56 -8.83 13.21
C THR A 97 0.74 -9.50 12.11
N ASN A 98 0.51 -8.81 10.99
CA ASN A 98 -0.28 -9.34 9.87
C ASN A 98 0.45 -10.47 9.16
N ALA A 99 1.74 -10.28 8.85
CA ALA A 99 2.54 -11.34 8.22
C ALA A 99 2.64 -12.58 9.12
N SER A 100 2.81 -12.38 10.44
CA SER A 100 2.76 -13.49 11.40
C SER A 100 1.42 -14.19 11.41
N PHE A 101 0.31 -13.45 11.38
CA PHE A 101 -1.04 -14.02 11.41
C PHE A 101 -1.30 -14.87 10.17
N ILE A 102 -0.91 -14.38 8.99
CA ILE A 102 -1.04 -15.10 7.73
C ILE A 102 -0.26 -16.41 7.81
N SER A 103 1.04 -16.37 8.11
CA SER A 103 1.89 -17.57 8.19
C SER A 103 1.41 -18.60 9.22
N LYS A 104 0.86 -18.15 10.36
CA LYS A 104 0.25 -19.06 11.35
C LYS A 104 -1.04 -19.69 10.82
N SER A 105 -1.89 -18.92 10.15
CA SER A 105 -3.17 -19.39 9.60
C SER A 105 -2.97 -20.49 8.56
N ILE A 106 -1.93 -20.37 7.74
CA ILE A 106 -1.53 -21.38 6.74
C ILE A 106 -0.54 -22.42 7.28
N LYS A 107 -0.32 -22.47 8.60
CA LYS A 107 0.49 -23.46 9.32
C LYS A 107 1.93 -23.63 8.80
N GLN A 108 2.51 -22.57 8.26
CA GLN A 108 3.89 -22.58 7.77
C GLN A 108 4.89 -22.48 8.92
N LYS A 109 6.10 -23.02 8.70
CA LYS A 109 7.23 -22.94 9.63
C LYS A 109 8.56 -22.81 8.88
N GLY A 110 9.58 -22.35 9.59
CA GLY A 110 10.95 -22.26 9.09
C GLY A 110 11.07 -21.39 7.85
N LYS A 111 11.89 -21.81 6.88
CA LYS A 111 12.16 -21.04 5.67
C LYS A 111 10.91 -20.69 4.84
N VAL A 112 9.90 -21.55 4.83
CA VAL A 112 8.64 -21.29 4.08
C VAL A 112 7.86 -20.15 4.73
N ALA A 113 7.85 -20.10 6.07
CA ALA A 113 7.25 -18.99 6.80
C ALA A 113 8.05 -17.69 6.58
N GLU A 114 9.38 -17.75 6.61
CA GLU A 114 10.24 -16.59 6.30
C GLU A 114 9.96 -16.02 4.92
N GLN A 115 9.90 -16.86 3.88
CA GLN A 115 9.57 -16.43 2.52
C GLN A 115 8.19 -15.77 2.42
N SER A 116 7.19 -16.35 3.10
CA SER A 116 5.83 -15.83 3.05
C SER A 116 5.69 -14.53 3.84
N ILE A 117 6.40 -14.40 4.97
CA ILE A 117 6.48 -13.15 5.74
C ILE A 117 7.15 -12.06 4.92
N GLU A 118 8.31 -12.37 4.31
CA GLU A 118 9.05 -11.43 3.48
C GLU A 118 8.17 -10.94 2.33
N THR A 119 7.55 -11.86 1.59
CA THR A 119 6.64 -11.53 0.48
C THR A 119 5.48 -10.66 0.95
N SER A 120 4.88 -10.98 2.10
CA SER A 120 3.74 -10.21 2.63
C SER A 120 4.15 -8.78 3.01
N ILE A 121 5.28 -8.63 3.70
CA ILE A 121 5.81 -7.33 4.10
C ILE A 121 6.20 -6.51 2.87
N THR A 122 6.97 -7.10 1.94
CA THR A 122 7.39 -6.44 0.71
C THR A 122 6.17 -5.99 -0.10
N ASN A 123 5.16 -6.83 -0.30
CA ASN A 123 3.98 -6.46 -1.06
C ASN A 123 3.23 -5.26 -0.46
N VAL A 124 3.12 -5.19 0.87
CA VAL A 124 2.50 -4.04 1.56
C VAL A 124 3.37 -2.79 1.40
N LEU A 125 4.68 -2.91 1.61
CA LEU A 125 5.59 -1.78 1.46
C LEU A 125 5.61 -1.24 0.02
N THR A 126 5.66 -2.12 -0.97
CA THR A 126 5.55 -1.76 -2.39
C THR A 126 4.19 -1.12 -2.69
N ALA A 127 3.09 -1.65 -2.14
CA ALA A 127 1.75 -1.07 -2.33
C ALA A 127 1.60 0.32 -1.68
N CYS A 128 2.34 0.59 -0.60
CA CYS A 128 2.40 1.89 0.05
C CYS A 128 3.48 2.82 -0.53
N GLY A 129 4.16 2.43 -1.62
CA GLY A 129 5.16 3.26 -2.31
C GLY A 129 6.54 3.31 -1.66
N TYR A 130 6.83 2.46 -0.67
CA TYR A 130 8.12 2.42 0.03
C TYR A 130 9.23 1.70 -0.75
N ASP A 131 8.90 1.01 -1.84
CA ASP A 131 9.87 0.47 -2.82
C ASP A 131 9.86 1.35 -4.08
N SER A 132 10.69 2.38 -4.09
CA SER A 132 11.03 3.13 -5.30
C SER A 132 12.29 2.60 -6.00
N THR A 133 12.78 1.42 -5.60
CA THR A 133 13.84 0.72 -6.35
C THR A 133 13.20 -0.11 -7.45
N HIS A 134 13.29 0.40 -8.69
CA HIS A 134 13.00 -0.25 -9.96
C HIS A 134 12.20 -1.56 -9.84
N GLN A 135 10.89 -1.51 -10.09
CA GLN A 135 10.17 -2.71 -10.53
C GLN A 135 10.77 -3.16 -11.87
N VAL A 136 11.83 -3.96 -11.81
CA VAL A 136 12.28 -4.76 -12.95
C VAL A 136 11.21 -5.81 -13.13
N TYR A 137 10.34 -5.61 -14.11
CA TYR A 137 9.41 -6.62 -14.58
C TYR A 137 10.20 -7.90 -14.87
N LYS A 138 10.07 -8.92 -14.01
CA LYS A 138 10.60 -10.26 -14.26
C LYS A 138 9.57 -11.04 -15.05
N SER A 139 9.66 -10.95 -16.37
CA SER A 139 8.86 -11.78 -17.24
C SER A 139 9.18 -13.26 -16.99
N GLN A 140 8.17 -14.09 -16.74
CA GLN A 140 8.35 -15.54 -16.63
C GLN A 140 8.64 -16.20 -18.00
N ILE A 141 8.34 -15.49 -19.08
CA ILE A 141 8.57 -15.85 -20.49
C ILE A 141 8.98 -14.60 -21.27
N PRO A 142 9.81 -14.66 -22.32
CA PRO A 142 10.08 -13.52 -23.18
C PRO A 142 8.76 -12.93 -23.72
N PHE A 143 8.60 -11.62 -23.67
CA PHE A 143 7.44 -10.97 -24.26
C PHE A 143 7.53 -11.10 -25.79
N SER A 144 6.45 -11.54 -26.43
CA SER A 144 6.33 -11.56 -27.89
C SER A 144 5.03 -10.89 -28.29
N THR A 145 5.14 -9.99 -29.27
CA THR A 145 4.02 -9.25 -29.85
C THR A 145 3.04 -10.18 -30.59
N GLU A 146 3.48 -11.37 -30.98
CA GLU A 146 2.66 -12.40 -31.65
C GLU A 146 1.53 -12.96 -30.75
N PHE A 147 1.68 -12.90 -29.43
CA PHE A 147 0.69 -13.40 -28.47
C PHE A 147 -0.29 -12.34 -27.97
N ILE A 148 -0.18 -11.12 -28.48
CA ILE A 148 -1.11 -10.05 -28.16
C ILE A 148 -2.30 -10.20 -29.10
N ASN A 149 -3.50 -10.16 -28.53
CA ASN A 149 -4.74 -10.23 -29.28
C ASN A 149 -5.48 -8.90 -29.16
N LEU A 150 -5.00 -7.88 -29.88
CA LEU A 150 -5.68 -6.60 -29.98
C LEU A 150 -6.86 -6.72 -30.95
N LYS A 151 -8.01 -6.13 -30.59
CA LYS A 151 -9.19 -6.13 -31.45
C LYS A 151 -8.96 -5.49 -32.82
N GLU A 152 -8.03 -4.55 -32.90
CA GLU A 152 -7.67 -3.81 -34.12
C GLU A 152 -6.47 -4.43 -34.87
N GLY A 153 -5.95 -5.55 -34.38
CA GLY A 153 -4.76 -6.21 -34.92
C GLY A 153 -3.46 -5.71 -34.30
N ASN A 154 -2.38 -6.47 -34.48
CA ASN A 154 -1.07 -6.16 -33.86
C ASN A 154 -0.32 -5.02 -34.57
N GLN A 155 -0.77 -4.60 -35.75
CA GLN A 155 -0.21 -3.46 -36.49
C GLN A 155 -0.34 -2.14 -35.70
N SER A 156 -1.35 -2.02 -34.84
CA SER A 156 -1.51 -0.86 -33.95
C SER A 156 -0.37 -0.73 -32.92
N ILE A 157 0.37 -1.81 -32.63
CA ILE A 157 1.51 -1.77 -31.71
C ILE A 157 2.69 -1.07 -32.37
N ASP A 158 2.98 -1.41 -33.62
CA ASP A 158 4.06 -0.80 -34.41
C ASP A 158 3.81 0.70 -34.60
N GLU A 159 2.54 1.10 -34.77
CA GLU A 159 2.13 2.51 -34.85
C GLU A 159 2.34 3.25 -33.52
N ILE A 160 1.97 2.63 -32.39
CA ILE A 160 2.20 3.18 -31.05
C ILE A 160 3.70 3.31 -30.76
N GLU A 161 4.50 2.31 -31.11
CA GLU A 161 5.95 2.33 -30.96
C GLU A 161 6.59 3.44 -31.81
N GLY A 162 6.17 3.56 -33.08
CA GLY A 162 6.58 4.64 -33.96
C GLY A 162 6.21 6.01 -33.41
N ALA A 163 5.02 6.14 -32.83
CA ALA A 163 4.56 7.38 -32.21
C ALA A 163 5.35 7.73 -30.94
N ILE A 164 5.61 6.75 -30.05
CA ILE A 164 6.39 6.96 -28.82
C ILE A 164 7.84 7.34 -29.14
N THR A 165 8.40 6.81 -30.23
CA THR A 165 9.77 7.09 -30.66
C THR A 165 9.88 8.47 -31.33
N LYS A 166 8.90 8.87 -32.16
CA LYS A 166 8.93 10.12 -32.93
C LYS A 166 8.34 11.32 -32.21
N HIS A 167 7.41 11.13 -31.27
CA HIS A 167 6.69 12.20 -30.58
C HIS A 167 6.93 12.13 -29.06
N CYS A 168 6.99 13.29 -28.39
CA CYS A 168 7.16 13.33 -26.93
C CYS A 168 5.89 13.03 -26.14
N ASP A 169 4.70 13.28 -26.71
CA ASP A 169 3.43 13.18 -26.00
C ASP A 169 2.45 12.23 -26.70
N VAL A 170 2.43 10.97 -26.26
CA VAL A 170 1.46 9.96 -26.71
C VAL A 170 0.64 9.50 -25.52
N ARG A 171 -0.69 9.47 -25.66
CA ARG A 171 -1.63 8.98 -24.64
C ARG A 171 -2.30 7.72 -25.16
N VAL A 172 -2.08 6.60 -24.46
CA VAL A 172 -2.61 5.28 -24.83
C VAL A 172 -3.42 4.72 -23.68
N LEU A 173 -4.61 4.21 -23.98
CA LEU A 173 -5.46 3.49 -23.03
C LEU A 173 -5.56 2.01 -23.43
N LEU A 174 -4.98 1.12 -22.61
CA LEU A 174 -5.04 -0.33 -22.84
C LEU A 174 -6.19 -0.95 -22.03
N LEU A 175 -7.20 -1.49 -22.73
CA LEU A 175 -8.40 -2.08 -22.11
C LEU A 175 -8.46 -3.59 -22.26
N GLY A 176 -9.08 -4.27 -21.29
CA GLY A 176 -9.44 -5.70 -21.38
C GLY A 176 -9.19 -6.51 -20.09
N PRO A 177 -9.38 -7.84 -20.13
CA PRO A 177 -9.37 -8.70 -18.95
C PRO A 177 -8.02 -8.73 -18.21
N SER A 178 -8.03 -9.02 -16.91
CA SER A 178 -6.82 -9.25 -16.11
C SER A 178 -5.98 -10.40 -16.70
N GLY A 179 -4.66 -10.24 -16.74
CA GLY A 179 -3.75 -11.27 -17.25
C GLY A 179 -3.55 -11.30 -18.77
N THR A 180 -4.16 -10.38 -19.53
CA THR A 180 -4.00 -10.28 -21.00
C THR A 180 -2.76 -9.49 -21.45
N GLY A 181 -1.72 -9.44 -20.62
CA GLY A 181 -0.41 -8.89 -21.01
C GLY A 181 -0.31 -7.37 -21.14
N LYS A 182 -1.28 -6.56 -20.70
CA LYS A 182 -1.25 -5.08 -20.81
C LYS A 182 -0.02 -4.46 -20.17
N THR A 183 0.27 -4.86 -18.93
CA THR A 183 1.46 -4.39 -18.20
C THR A 183 2.74 -4.81 -18.91
N ALA A 184 2.79 -6.05 -19.43
CA ALA A 184 3.93 -6.55 -20.18
C ALA A 184 4.15 -5.79 -21.49
N LEU A 185 3.09 -5.40 -22.20
CA LEU A 185 3.16 -4.55 -23.40
C LEU A 185 3.73 -3.16 -23.08
N VAL A 186 3.31 -2.54 -21.98
CA VAL A 186 3.85 -1.23 -21.56
C VAL A 186 5.35 -1.32 -21.24
N HIS A 187 5.78 -2.40 -20.56
CA HIS A 187 7.20 -2.63 -20.30
C HIS A 187 8.00 -2.83 -21.60
N HIS A 188 7.47 -3.62 -22.54
CA HIS A 188 8.11 -3.85 -23.83
C HIS A 188 8.26 -2.57 -24.65
N LEU A 189 7.21 -1.75 -24.72
CA LEU A 189 7.24 -0.46 -25.43
C LEU A 189 8.26 0.51 -24.83
N ALA A 190 8.40 0.54 -23.50
CA ALA A 190 9.39 1.39 -22.83
C ALA A 190 10.82 0.91 -23.10
N GLU A 191 11.04 -0.40 -23.11
CA GLU A 191 12.34 -1.02 -23.43
C GLU A 191 12.76 -0.75 -24.88
N GLN A 192 11.86 -0.96 -25.85
CA GLN A 192 12.13 -0.67 -27.27
C GLN A 192 12.39 0.82 -27.51
N ALA A 193 11.64 1.70 -26.86
CA ALA A 193 11.83 3.15 -26.95
C ALA A 193 13.08 3.65 -26.20
N GLY A 194 13.75 2.79 -25.40
CA GLY A 194 14.87 3.18 -24.55
C GLY A 194 14.50 4.23 -23.50
N LYS A 195 13.23 4.27 -23.07
CA LYS A 195 12.70 5.28 -22.14
C LYS A 195 12.47 4.69 -20.75
N GLU A 196 12.69 5.49 -19.72
CA GLU A 196 12.37 5.12 -18.35
C GLU A 196 10.85 5.01 -18.17
N LEU A 197 10.37 3.86 -17.67
CA LEU A 197 8.95 3.65 -17.42
C LEU A 197 8.56 4.11 -16.01
N ARG A 198 7.77 5.18 -15.95
CA ARG A 198 7.12 5.61 -14.70
C ARG A 198 5.71 5.04 -14.60
N THR A 199 5.48 4.18 -13.62
CA THR A 199 4.14 3.63 -13.33
C THR A 199 3.49 4.43 -12.21
N ILE A 200 2.27 4.88 -12.44
CA ILE A 200 1.44 5.57 -11.45
C ILE A 200 0.13 4.79 -11.35
N ARG A 201 -0.25 4.34 -10.16
CA ARG A 201 -1.53 3.64 -9.96
C ARG A 201 -2.62 4.68 -9.72
N CYS A 202 -3.85 4.37 -10.15
CA CYS A 202 -4.99 5.25 -9.86
C CYS A 202 -5.18 5.50 -8.35
N SER A 203 -4.84 4.54 -7.49
CA SER A 203 -4.82 4.75 -6.03
C SER A 203 -3.93 5.93 -5.63
N ASP A 204 -2.73 5.99 -6.21
CA ASP A 204 -1.68 6.96 -5.84
C ASP A 204 -2.07 8.40 -6.26
N VAL A 205 -2.94 8.51 -7.27
CA VAL A 205 -3.43 9.81 -7.79
C VAL A 205 -4.68 10.24 -7.05
N LEU A 206 -5.61 9.32 -6.79
CA LEU A 206 -6.86 9.63 -6.10
C LEU A 206 -6.62 10.10 -4.66
N ASP A 207 -5.61 9.56 -3.97
CA ASP A 207 -5.24 10.00 -2.63
C ASP A 207 -4.64 11.44 -2.59
N ASN A 208 -4.04 11.89 -3.70
CA ASN A 208 -3.46 13.25 -3.82
C ASN A 208 -4.48 14.31 -4.30
N LEU A 209 -5.52 13.92 -5.04
CA LEU A 209 -6.59 14.82 -5.48
C LEU A 209 -7.59 15.15 -4.37
N SER A 210 -7.60 14.37 -3.29
CA SER A 210 -8.38 14.66 -2.08
C SER A 210 -7.80 15.78 -1.21
N SER A 211 -6.65 16.35 -1.58
CA SER A 211 -5.87 17.32 -0.79
C SER A 211 -5.86 18.75 -1.39
N GLY A 212 -6.74 19.04 -2.35
CA GLY A 212 -6.87 20.35 -3.01
C GLY A 212 -8.04 21.17 -2.51
#